data_AF-A0A970QW42-F1
#
_entry.id   AF-A0A970QW42-F1
#
_cell.length_a   1.000
_cell.length_b   1.000
_cell.length_c   1.000
_cell.angle_alpha   90.00
_cell.angle_beta   90.00
_cell.angle_gamma   90.00
#
_symmetry.space_group_name_H-M   'P 1'
#
loop_
_entity.id
_entity.type
_entity.pdbx_description
1 polymer ?
#
loop_
_entity_poly.entity_id
_entity_poly.type
_entity_poly.pdbx_seq_one_letter_code
_entity_poly.pdbx_strand_id
1 'polypeptide(L)'
;MKNKSFKIISIIMSLCIIFSAVTVVPAAAAGAGESVSSDSLKVKLVGEFFAALTRGVDKFVNGILKVIAAVMPQSSGCTKLGDYESKNFFSGSKNFLDEAPKSAQWSLGYGQRVLTPEDLLDRPYYMGGFDVANVITGKHDDIKVRCVCIDDGTRRGKVIFAVIDAVGLSNKDVRGIRETFIEAVGGADDFAAVNISVTHTHSGIDTQGIWAVFGVYSQDKSNILKSLFPIFNKGEPVSGVDKTFMQRVYTLSAEAMIDACDSMTPGEMYYAEKDAGKYFKVRKDPSNFIKEISRFRFEPNVNNDDDESNDVAPTIIANFGCHPETVGYGGSIMSADFIPYMEQVMNEAGYNFLFIQGAIGAMITSSRGPSNDGLKLQRYQEAIRQGEELAYFVLGMTYDEQECKDLVVDHEREAADLAALGDNASAYTPWYEDWTAVKEQRIDPFINIAIEEVIIKIDNPILKIIGKLGVTSNDLLKDDRGTFYTAIEIGYIEFGKNIKVLMSPGETNPDFVNGGISMSAETSTHRKDFQYAPLKELSQYFGEDDHILVFDEMNDAAGYINPDNDYALIVLRYTAEGVGMNTNALLFSFAKNIGSTLIGTFLEIIEAHK
;
A
#
# COMPACT_ATOMS: atom_id res chain seq x y z
N MET A 1 -36.20 23.89 20.44
CA MET A 1 -34.78 23.92 19.98
C MET A 1 -34.37 22.70 19.15
N LYS A 2 -34.92 21.50 19.35
CA LYS A 2 -34.60 20.29 18.54
C LYS A 2 -34.86 20.44 17.02
N ASN A 3 -35.93 21.12 16.58
CA ASN A 3 -36.28 21.24 15.15
C ASN A 3 -35.44 22.21 14.30
N LYS A 4 -34.66 23.13 14.91
CA LYS A 4 -33.82 24.06 14.14
C LYS A 4 -32.50 23.42 13.71
N SER A 5 -31.92 22.56 14.55
CA SER A 5 -30.69 21.82 14.26
C SER A 5 -30.88 20.80 13.12
N PHE A 6 -32.03 20.11 13.08
CA PHE A 6 -32.34 19.17 11.98
C PHE A 6 -32.54 19.87 10.62
N LYS A 7 -33.08 21.10 10.59
CA LYS A 7 -33.19 21.87 9.35
C LYS A 7 -31.83 22.34 8.82
N ILE A 8 -30.92 22.74 9.71
CA ILE A 8 -29.55 23.13 9.33
C ILE A 8 -28.77 21.92 8.79
N ILE A 9 -28.90 20.75 9.44
CA ILE A 9 -28.31 19.49 8.98
C ILE A 9 -28.85 19.09 7.61
N SER A 10 -30.16 19.18 7.41
CA SER A 10 -30.77 18.85 6.13
C SER A 10 -30.38 19.85 5.02
N ILE A 11 -30.24 21.14 5.33
CA ILE A 11 -29.78 22.16 4.36
C ILE A 11 -28.33 21.92 3.96
N ILE A 12 -27.45 21.57 4.91
CA ILE A 12 -26.03 21.31 4.63
C ILE A 12 -25.86 19.98 3.88
N MET A 13 -26.59 18.93 4.25
CA MET A 13 -26.60 17.67 3.50
C MET A 13 -27.18 17.86 2.09
N SER A 14 -28.25 18.66 1.95
CA SER A 14 -28.77 19.04 0.63
C SER A 14 -27.76 19.87 -0.16
N LEU A 15 -26.96 20.74 0.47
CA LEU A 15 -25.88 21.46 -0.21
C LEU A 15 -24.76 20.50 -0.65
N CYS A 16 -24.32 19.56 0.20
CA CYS A 16 -23.36 18.52 -0.16
C CYS A 16 -23.87 17.65 -1.33
N ILE A 17 -25.16 17.32 -1.35
CA ILE A 17 -25.80 16.58 -2.45
C ILE A 17 -25.92 17.44 -3.72
N ILE A 18 -26.32 18.71 -3.60
CA ILE A 18 -26.40 19.66 -4.73
C ILE A 18 -25.01 19.86 -5.36
N PHE A 19 -23.93 19.87 -4.58
CA PHE A 19 -22.55 20.00 -5.10
C PHE A 19 -21.97 18.67 -5.61
N SER A 20 -22.38 17.52 -5.09
CA SER A 20 -22.08 16.22 -5.70
C SER A 20 -22.76 16.03 -7.07
N ALA A 21 -23.84 16.79 -7.32
CA ALA A 21 -24.54 16.85 -8.60
C ALA A 21 -24.01 17.92 -9.56
N VAL A 22 -23.02 18.72 -9.14
CA VAL A 22 -22.26 19.57 -10.08
C VAL A 22 -21.27 18.65 -10.78
N THR A 23 -21.76 17.98 -11.83
CA THR A 23 -20.93 17.41 -12.88
C THR A 23 -19.92 18.46 -13.34
N VAL A 24 -18.67 18.05 -13.51
CA VAL A 24 -17.58 18.77 -14.19
C VAL A 24 -18.16 19.68 -15.26
N VAL A 25 -18.13 20.99 -15.03
CA VAL A 25 -18.31 21.95 -16.11
C VAL A 25 -16.94 22.05 -16.76
N PRO A 26 -16.76 21.59 -18.01
CA PRO A 26 -15.49 21.80 -18.69
C PRO A 26 -15.26 23.30 -18.78
N ALA A 27 -14.06 23.77 -18.40
CA ALA A 27 -13.62 25.08 -18.80
C ALA A 27 -13.47 25.06 -20.33
N ALA A 28 -14.55 25.43 -21.04
CA ALA A 28 -14.52 25.56 -22.49
C ALA A 28 -13.52 26.67 -22.86
N ALA A 29 -12.49 26.26 -23.61
CA ALA A 29 -11.56 27.03 -24.43
C ALA A 29 -11.55 28.57 -24.25
N ALA A 30 -10.49 29.08 -23.63
CA ALA A 30 -10.05 30.46 -23.86
C ALA A 30 -8.73 30.42 -24.64
N GLY A 31 -8.80 30.87 -25.89
CA GLY A 31 -7.65 31.00 -26.79
C GLY A 31 -6.59 31.96 -26.24
N ALA A 32 -5.38 31.77 -26.76
CA ALA A 32 -4.16 32.50 -26.45
C ALA A 32 -4.37 34.01 -26.23
N GLY A 33 -3.90 34.50 -25.07
CA GLY A 33 -3.77 35.93 -24.76
C GLY A 33 -3.48 36.17 -23.29
N GLU A 34 -2.31 36.73 -23.00
CA GLU A 34 -1.79 37.05 -21.66
C GLU A 34 -2.81 37.77 -20.74
N SER A 35 -3.06 37.22 -19.55
CA SER A 35 -3.53 37.99 -18.37
C SER A 35 -3.22 37.30 -17.03
N VAL A 36 -1.93 37.28 -16.67
CA VAL A 36 -1.48 36.84 -15.34
C VAL A 36 -1.81 37.93 -14.30
N SER A 37 -2.99 37.88 -13.67
CA SER A 37 -3.22 38.47 -12.31
C SER A 37 -4.63 38.27 -11.75
N SER A 38 -5.68 38.11 -12.57
CA SER A 38 -7.06 38.03 -12.05
C SER A 38 -7.54 36.60 -11.75
N ASP A 39 -7.01 35.61 -12.46
CA ASP A 39 -7.42 34.21 -12.31
C ASP A 39 -6.71 33.51 -11.14
N SER A 40 -5.44 33.84 -10.86
CA SER A 40 -4.73 33.32 -9.68
C SER A 40 -5.32 33.82 -8.36
N LEU A 41 -5.78 35.08 -8.33
CA LEU A 41 -6.43 35.67 -7.16
C LEU A 41 -7.79 35.01 -6.88
N LYS A 42 -8.57 34.72 -7.93
CA LYS A 42 -9.84 33.99 -7.81
C LYS A 42 -9.63 32.57 -7.32
N VAL A 43 -8.66 31.84 -7.89
CA VAL A 43 -8.34 30.48 -7.46
C VAL A 43 -7.94 30.45 -5.98
N LYS A 44 -7.13 31.41 -5.53
CA LYS A 44 -6.74 31.54 -4.13
C LYS A 44 -7.92 31.82 -3.19
N LEU A 45 -8.77 32.80 -3.53
CA LEU A 45 -9.96 33.17 -2.75
C LEU A 45 -10.99 32.02 -2.68
N VAL A 46 -11.22 31.34 -3.79
CA VAL A 46 -12.12 30.19 -3.85
C VAL A 46 -11.54 29.01 -3.05
N GLY A 47 -10.23 28.75 -3.19
CA GLY A 47 -9.53 27.77 -2.36
C GLY A 47 -9.63 28.06 -0.87
N GLU A 48 -9.53 29.33 -0.45
CA GLU A 48 -9.70 29.72 0.97
C GLU A 48 -11.11 29.43 1.48
N PHE A 49 -12.13 29.71 0.66
CA PHE A 49 -13.52 29.39 0.97
C PHE A 49 -13.72 27.88 1.15
N PHE A 50 -13.23 27.06 0.21
CA PHE A 50 -13.35 25.60 0.32
C PHE A 50 -12.58 25.03 1.50
N ALA A 51 -11.37 25.52 1.79
CA ALA A 51 -10.63 25.11 2.98
C ALA A 51 -11.38 25.47 4.28
N ALA A 52 -11.99 26.65 4.35
CA ALA A 52 -12.83 27.05 5.50
C ALA A 52 -14.09 26.18 5.63
N LEU A 53 -14.74 25.85 4.51
CA LEU A 53 -15.90 24.96 4.46
C LEU A 53 -15.53 23.55 4.95
N THR A 54 -14.43 22.99 4.44
CA THR A 54 -13.84 21.72 4.85
C THR A 54 -13.64 21.66 6.36
N ARG A 55 -12.96 22.65 6.95
CA ARG A 55 -12.76 22.72 8.41
C ARG A 55 -14.08 22.81 9.20
N GLY A 56 -15.08 23.51 8.66
CA GLY A 56 -16.40 23.62 9.25
C GLY A 56 -17.16 22.28 9.25
N VAL A 57 -17.17 21.59 8.11
CA VAL A 57 -17.80 20.27 7.94
C VAL A 57 -17.10 19.23 8.80
N ASP A 58 -15.76 19.16 8.75
CA ASP A 58 -14.96 18.23 9.54
C ASP A 58 -15.26 18.37 11.04
N LYS A 59 -15.21 19.60 11.59
CA LYS A 59 -15.48 19.86 13.00
C LYS A 59 -16.88 19.40 13.42
N PHE A 60 -17.86 19.58 12.54
CA PHE A 60 -19.24 19.16 12.78
C PHE A 60 -19.37 17.63 12.78
N VAL A 61 -18.86 16.96 11.75
CA VAL A 61 -18.89 15.49 11.61
C VAL A 61 -18.12 14.82 12.76
N ASN A 62 -16.91 15.29 13.06
CA ASN A 62 -16.12 14.84 14.21
C ASN A 62 -16.88 15.00 15.53
N GLY A 63 -17.61 16.09 15.71
CA GLY A 63 -18.42 16.33 16.90
C GLY A 63 -19.51 15.26 17.10
N ILE A 64 -20.22 14.91 16.03
CA ILE A 64 -21.26 13.86 16.05
C ILE A 64 -20.62 12.49 16.34
N LEU A 65 -19.56 12.13 15.61
CA LEU A 65 -18.92 10.82 15.73
C LEU A 65 -18.28 10.62 17.13
N LYS A 66 -17.77 11.68 17.77
CA LYS A 66 -17.28 11.61 19.15
C LYS A 66 -18.40 11.31 20.16
N VAL A 67 -19.58 11.90 19.99
CA VAL A 67 -20.74 11.60 20.85
C VAL A 67 -21.17 10.15 20.67
N ILE A 68 -21.20 9.67 19.43
CA ILE A 68 -21.48 8.26 19.11
C ILE A 68 -20.43 7.36 19.77
N ALA A 69 -19.14 7.60 19.52
CA ALA A 69 -18.05 6.79 20.07
C ALA A 69 -18.09 6.70 21.59
N ALA A 70 -18.53 7.75 22.28
CA ALA A 70 -18.67 7.76 23.74
C ALA A 70 -19.77 6.82 24.25
N VAL A 71 -20.86 6.63 23.50
CA VAL A 71 -22.01 5.81 23.92
C VAL A 71 -21.98 4.37 23.41
N MET A 72 -21.11 4.06 22.44
CA MET A 72 -20.96 2.69 21.92
C MET A 72 -20.44 1.73 23.00
N PRO A 73 -20.93 0.48 23.04
CA PRO A 73 -20.40 -0.53 23.95
C PRO A 73 -18.92 -0.79 23.64
N GLN A 74 -18.17 -1.22 24.65
CA GLN A 74 -16.78 -1.63 24.51
C GLN A 74 -16.71 -3.15 24.64
N SER A 75 -16.15 -3.83 23.64
CA SER A 75 -15.83 -5.25 23.68
C SER A 75 -14.75 -5.53 24.72
N SER A 76 -14.63 -6.78 25.16
CA SER A 76 -13.67 -7.20 26.17
C SER A 76 -12.21 -7.19 25.72
N GLY A 77 -11.91 -6.89 24.45
CA GLY A 77 -10.59 -7.01 23.83
C GLY A 77 -9.68 -5.78 23.92
N CYS A 78 -9.91 -4.87 24.87
CA CYS A 78 -9.12 -3.65 24.99
C CYS A 78 -8.07 -3.78 26.10
N THR A 79 -6.79 -3.70 25.72
CA THR A 79 -5.65 -3.79 26.64
C THR A 79 -5.41 -2.43 27.32
N LYS A 80 -5.07 -2.43 28.61
CA LYS A 80 -4.64 -1.18 29.26
C LYS A 80 -3.27 -0.78 28.74
N LEU A 81 -3.08 0.50 28.48
CA LEU A 81 -1.82 1.02 27.93
C LEU A 81 -0.61 0.68 28.82
N GLY A 82 -0.76 0.74 30.15
CA GLY A 82 0.32 0.39 31.09
C GLY A 82 0.64 -1.11 31.17
N ASP A 83 -0.25 -1.96 30.64
CA ASP A 83 -0.08 -3.42 30.60
C ASP A 83 0.39 -3.89 29.21
N TYR A 84 0.62 -2.96 28.27
CA TYR A 84 1.10 -3.29 26.94
C TYR A 84 2.56 -3.74 26.98
N GLU A 85 2.82 -4.89 26.39
CA GLU A 85 4.17 -5.44 26.22
C GLU A 85 4.44 -5.61 24.72
N SER A 86 5.55 -5.04 24.26
CA SER A 86 6.00 -5.30 22.90
C SER A 86 6.56 -6.73 22.81
N LYS A 87 5.93 -7.57 21.99
CA LYS A 87 6.28 -9.00 21.82
C LYS A 87 6.54 -9.29 20.36
N ASN A 88 7.51 -10.15 20.10
CA ASN A 88 7.89 -10.55 18.74
C ASN A 88 8.18 -9.34 17.83
N PHE A 89 8.76 -8.31 18.44
CA PHE A 89 9.24 -7.11 17.76
C PHE A 89 10.72 -7.26 17.42
N PHE A 90 11.10 -6.85 16.22
CA PHE A 90 12.48 -6.86 15.75
C PHE A 90 12.94 -5.43 15.53
N SER A 91 13.92 -4.97 16.31
CA SER A 91 14.46 -3.60 16.19
C SER A 91 15.43 -3.43 15.02
N GLY A 92 15.82 -4.51 14.34
CA GLY A 92 16.80 -4.49 13.26
C GLY A 92 18.24 -4.75 13.70
N SER A 93 19.18 -4.35 12.85
CA SER A 93 20.62 -4.49 13.03
C SER A 93 21.13 -3.69 14.22
N LYS A 94 21.91 -4.33 15.10
CA LYS A 94 22.48 -3.68 16.29
C LYS A 94 23.42 -2.51 15.97
N ASN A 95 24.17 -2.61 14.87
CA ASN A 95 25.10 -1.58 14.40
C ASN A 95 24.99 -1.47 12.88
N PHE A 96 25.11 -0.24 12.37
CA PHE A 96 25.13 0.04 10.95
C PHE A 96 26.56 -0.01 10.41
N LEU A 97 26.69 -0.39 9.14
CA LEU A 97 27.95 -0.44 8.41
C LEU A 97 27.96 0.64 7.33
N ASP A 98 29.05 1.38 7.20
CA ASP A 98 29.26 2.35 6.12
C ASP A 98 29.84 1.72 4.85
N GLU A 99 30.50 0.56 5.00
CA GLU A 99 31.13 -0.20 3.93
C GLU A 99 31.03 -1.71 4.18
N ALA A 100 31.01 -2.50 3.10
CA ALA A 100 31.03 -3.95 3.18
C ALA A 100 32.38 -4.46 3.73
N PRO A 101 32.39 -5.28 4.80
CA PRO A 101 33.58 -6.00 5.22
C PRO A 101 34.09 -6.92 4.11
N LYS A 102 35.40 -7.18 4.05
CA LYS A 102 36.00 -8.08 3.03
C LYS A 102 35.42 -9.50 3.01
N SER A 103 34.84 -9.95 4.12
CA SER A 103 34.22 -11.27 4.26
C SER A 103 32.73 -11.29 3.92
N ALA A 104 32.13 -10.13 3.65
CA ALA A 104 30.71 -10.02 3.41
C ALA A 104 30.34 -10.55 2.02
N GLN A 105 29.21 -11.24 1.95
CA GLN A 105 28.70 -11.88 0.74
C GLN A 105 27.19 -12.01 0.88
N TRP A 106 26.46 -11.66 -0.19
CA TRP A 106 25.03 -11.90 -0.22
C TRP A 106 24.73 -13.39 -0.24
N SER A 107 23.76 -13.79 0.56
CA SER A 107 23.04 -15.03 0.40
C SER A 107 21.55 -14.77 0.44
N LEU A 108 20.81 -15.39 -0.47
CA LEU A 108 19.36 -15.25 -0.56
C LEU A 108 18.73 -16.62 -0.80
N GLY A 109 17.61 -16.85 -0.13
CA GLY A 109 16.70 -17.98 -0.39
C GLY A 109 15.26 -17.50 -0.55
N TYR A 110 14.42 -18.36 -1.12
CA TYR A 110 13.05 -18.04 -1.52
C TYR A 110 12.08 -19.13 -1.08
N GLY A 111 10.88 -18.73 -0.67
CA GLY A 111 9.81 -19.65 -0.29
C GLY A 111 8.44 -19.09 -0.64
N GLN A 112 7.48 -19.97 -0.92
CA GLN A 112 6.10 -19.57 -1.21
C GLN A 112 5.07 -20.60 -0.71
N ARG A 113 3.86 -20.14 -0.40
CA ARG A 113 2.71 -21.00 -0.08
C ARG A 113 1.41 -20.42 -0.64
N VAL A 114 0.50 -21.30 -1.05
CA VAL A 114 -0.87 -20.95 -1.41
C VAL A 114 -1.72 -20.80 -0.16
N LEU A 115 -2.27 -19.61 0.05
CA LEU A 115 -3.11 -19.26 1.20
C LEU A 115 -4.58 -19.54 0.95
N THR A 116 -5.04 -19.62 -0.30
CA THR A 116 -6.44 -19.93 -0.62
C THR A 116 -6.92 -21.17 0.13
N PRO A 117 -7.98 -21.08 0.95
CA PRO A 117 -8.56 -22.23 1.64
C PRO A 117 -9.16 -23.25 0.68
N GLU A 118 -9.06 -24.54 1.01
CA GLU A 118 -9.72 -25.61 0.24
C GLU A 118 -11.25 -25.53 0.33
N ASP A 119 -11.76 -25.00 1.45
CA ASP A 119 -13.20 -24.84 1.73
C ASP A 119 -13.76 -23.48 1.26
N LEU A 120 -13.05 -22.74 0.39
CA LEU A 120 -13.40 -21.38 -0.04
C LEU A 120 -14.87 -21.22 -0.47
N LEU A 121 -15.42 -22.24 -1.14
CA LEU A 121 -16.80 -22.23 -1.66
C LEU A 121 -17.78 -23.07 -0.84
N ASP A 122 -17.32 -23.73 0.21
CA ASP A 122 -18.15 -24.57 1.07
C ASP A 122 -18.84 -23.76 2.17
N ARG A 123 -18.32 -22.57 2.48
CA ARG A 123 -18.83 -21.64 3.50
C ARG A 123 -18.51 -20.18 3.15
N PRO A 124 -19.19 -19.19 3.74
CA PRO A 124 -18.97 -17.79 3.39
C PRO A 124 -17.62 -17.28 3.89
N TYR A 125 -16.85 -16.69 2.99
CA TYR A 125 -15.73 -15.80 3.27
C TYR A 125 -16.06 -14.39 2.76
N TYR A 126 -15.70 -13.36 3.52
CA TYR A 126 -15.90 -11.98 3.10
C TYR A 126 -14.68 -11.48 2.31
N MET A 127 -14.95 -10.68 1.28
CA MET A 127 -13.91 -10.01 0.51
C MET A 127 -13.47 -8.72 1.21
N GLY A 128 -12.16 -8.43 1.21
CA GLY A 128 -11.60 -7.18 1.72
C GLY A 128 -11.31 -6.18 0.59
N GLY A 129 -11.60 -4.89 0.80
CA GLY A 129 -11.08 -3.78 -0.01
C GLY A 129 -12.08 -2.80 -0.62
N PHE A 130 -13.30 -3.23 -0.97
CA PHE A 130 -14.30 -2.34 -1.58
C PHE A 130 -15.69 -2.51 -0.99
N ASP A 131 -16.39 -3.55 -1.45
CA ASP A 131 -17.80 -3.74 -1.16
C ASP A 131 -17.99 -4.34 0.23
N VAL A 132 -18.93 -3.74 0.96
CA VAL A 132 -19.24 -4.12 2.33
C VAL A 132 -20.19 -5.32 2.35
N ALA A 133 -19.91 -6.29 3.22
CA ALA A 133 -20.58 -7.59 3.25
C ALA A 133 -20.60 -8.32 1.89
N ASN A 134 -19.55 -8.14 1.10
CA ASN A 134 -19.34 -8.88 -0.13
C ASN A 134 -18.84 -10.29 0.20
N VAL A 135 -19.63 -11.31 -0.13
CA VAL A 135 -19.28 -12.71 0.10
C VAL A 135 -18.64 -13.27 -1.16
N ILE A 136 -17.52 -13.97 -1.01
CA ILE A 136 -16.82 -14.64 -2.10
C ILE A 136 -17.68 -15.78 -2.65
N THR A 137 -17.80 -15.85 -3.99
CA THR A 137 -18.64 -16.79 -4.75
C THR A 137 -17.83 -17.63 -5.75
N GLY A 138 -16.55 -17.35 -5.90
CA GLY A 138 -15.64 -18.00 -6.84
C GLY A 138 -14.21 -17.49 -6.65
N LYS A 139 -13.26 -18.05 -7.39
CA LYS A 139 -11.91 -17.52 -7.52
C LYS A 139 -11.47 -17.52 -8.99
N HIS A 140 -10.67 -16.53 -9.37
CA HIS A 140 -9.94 -16.51 -10.62
C HIS A 140 -8.56 -17.16 -10.49
N ASP A 141 -7.88 -16.84 -9.39
CA ASP A 141 -6.51 -17.25 -9.09
C ASP A 141 -6.36 -17.45 -7.57
N ASP A 142 -5.19 -17.93 -7.15
CA ASP A 142 -4.89 -18.15 -5.74
C ASP A 142 -4.21 -16.94 -5.10
N ILE A 143 -4.57 -16.67 -3.84
CA ILE A 143 -3.80 -15.78 -2.98
C ILE A 143 -2.63 -16.55 -2.37
N LYS A 144 -1.45 -15.94 -2.31
CA LYS A 144 -0.22 -16.57 -1.82
C LYS A 144 0.51 -15.71 -0.79
N VAL A 145 1.47 -16.33 -0.12
CA VAL A 145 2.59 -15.65 0.55
C VAL A 145 3.87 -15.98 -0.20
N ARG A 146 4.72 -14.97 -0.41
CA ARG A 146 6.04 -15.08 -1.04
C ARG A 146 7.07 -14.51 -0.09
N CYS A 147 8.17 -15.21 0.11
CA CYS A 147 9.18 -14.88 1.10
C CYS A 147 10.57 -14.88 0.49
N VAL A 148 11.38 -13.89 0.82
CA VAL A 148 12.84 -13.94 0.67
C VAL A 148 13.49 -13.86 2.04
N CYS A 149 14.56 -14.63 2.23
CA CYS A 149 15.46 -14.51 3.37
C CYS A 149 16.82 -14.06 2.88
N ILE A 150 17.34 -12.96 3.42
CA ILE A 150 18.58 -12.32 2.98
C ILE A 150 19.59 -12.32 4.14
N ASP A 151 20.82 -12.72 3.86
CA ASP A 151 21.97 -12.60 4.75
C ASP A 151 23.10 -11.90 3.97
N ASP A 152 23.80 -10.98 4.63
CA ASP A 152 24.93 -10.26 4.04
C ASP A 152 26.30 -10.86 4.44
N GLY A 153 26.29 -11.97 5.19
CA GLY A 153 27.49 -12.67 5.64
C GLY A 153 28.25 -11.93 6.74
N THR A 154 27.73 -10.81 7.26
CA THR A 154 28.37 -10.00 8.30
C THR A 154 28.09 -10.51 9.72
N ARG A 155 27.22 -11.54 9.85
CA ARG A 155 26.76 -12.12 11.12
C ARG A 155 25.97 -11.14 12.00
N ARG A 156 25.33 -10.15 11.38
CA ARG A 156 24.42 -9.22 12.08
C ARG A 156 22.96 -9.71 12.14
N GLY A 157 22.69 -10.87 11.56
CA GLY A 157 21.39 -11.54 11.56
C GLY A 157 20.73 -11.46 10.18
N LYS A 158 19.90 -12.45 9.88
CA LYS A 158 19.15 -12.52 8.61
C LYS A 158 18.00 -11.53 8.60
N VAL A 159 17.62 -11.07 7.41
CA VAL A 159 16.46 -10.20 7.19
C VAL A 159 15.48 -10.92 6.27
N ILE A 160 14.25 -11.11 6.75
CA ILE A 160 13.18 -11.75 5.98
C ILE A 160 12.20 -10.68 5.48
N PHE A 161 11.75 -10.81 4.24
CA PHE A 161 10.58 -10.10 3.72
C PHE A 161 9.55 -11.13 3.23
N ALA A 162 8.40 -11.17 3.89
CA ALA A 162 7.23 -11.95 3.50
C ALA A 162 6.15 -11.02 2.98
N VAL A 163 5.66 -11.24 1.76
CA VAL A 163 4.57 -10.46 1.17
C VAL A 163 3.36 -11.36 0.94
N ILE A 164 2.24 -10.97 1.54
CA ILE A 164 0.99 -11.73 1.55
C ILE A 164 -0.03 -11.07 0.60
N ASP A 165 -0.70 -11.86 -0.22
CA ASP A 165 -1.83 -11.40 -1.02
C ASP A 165 -3.06 -11.13 -0.14
N ALA A 166 -3.13 -9.92 0.41
CA ALA A 166 -4.22 -9.43 1.24
C ALA A 166 -4.37 -7.90 1.11
N VAL A 167 -5.48 -7.37 1.63
CA VAL A 167 -5.73 -5.92 1.67
C VAL A 167 -4.86 -5.21 2.73
N GLY A 168 -4.50 -5.89 3.82
CA GLY A 168 -3.72 -5.31 4.90
C GLY A 168 -3.67 -6.23 6.11
N LEU A 169 -2.67 -6.08 6.97
CA LEU A 169 -2.53 -6.88 8.19
C LEU A 169 -2.33 -5.96 9.39
N SER A 170 -3.05 -6.22 10.48
CA SER A 170 -2.78 -5.48 11.72
C SER A 170 -1.41 -5.83 12.28
N ASN A 171 -0.80 -4.91 13.03
CA ASN A 171 0.43 -5.19 13.77
C ASN A 171 0.31 -6.43 14.69
N LYS A 172 -0.89 -6.69 15.23
CA LYS A 172 -1.17 -7.91 16.00
C LYS A 172 -1.02 -9.18 15.16
N ASP A 173 -1.57 -9.18 13.95
CA ASP A 173 -1.47 -10.33 13.04
C ASP A 173 -0.04 -10.56 12.58
N VAL A 174 0.68 -9.47 12.27
CA VAL A 174 2.13 -9.50 11.98
C VAL A 174 2.91 -10.15 13.11
N ARG A 175 2.63 -9.78 14.37
CA ARG A 175 3.26 -10.40 15.56
C ARG A 175 2.87 -11.86 15.74
N GLY A 176 1.64 -12.24 15.43
CA GLY A 176 1.20 -13.64 15.48
C GLY A 176 1.92 -14.52 14.44
N ILE A 177 2.16 -14.00 13.24
CA ILE A 177 2.97 -14.68 12.22
C ILE A 177 4.42 -14.81 12.70
N ARG A 178 5.01 -13.73 13.24
CA ARG A 178 6.38 -13.76 13.79
C ARG A 178 6.50 -14.75 14.95
N GLU A 179 5.54 -14.77 15.87
CA GLU A 179 5.48 -15.73 16.98
C GLU A 179 5.50 -17.17 16.45
N THR A 180 4.60 -17.49 15.52
CA THR A 180 4.49 -18.82 14.89
C THR A 180 5.82 -19.23 14.25
N PHE A 181 6.48 -18.31 13.54
CA PHE A 181 7.78 -18.55 12.93
C PHE A 181 8.89 -18.79 13.95
N ILE A 182 9.02 -17.91 14.95
CA ILE A 182 10.07 -17.97 15.97
C ILE A 182 9.96 -19.24 16.81
N GLU A 183 8.73 -19.65 17.16
CA GLU A 183 8.48 -20.91 17.84
C GLU A 183 8.91 -22.11 16.99
N ALA A 184 8.65 -22.08 15.68
CA ALA A 184 9.01 -23.17 14.77
C ALA A 184 10.52 -23.31 14.55
N VAL A 185 11.26 -22.20 14.49
CA VAL A 185 12.74 -22.21 14.30
C VAL A 185 13.52 -22.26 15.61
N GLY A 186 12.84 -22.18 16.76
CA GLY A 186 13.42 -22.37 18.09
C GLY A 186 14.09 -21.14 18.70
N GLY A 187 13.90 -19.95 18.14
CA GLY A 187 14.44 -18.69 18.67
C GLY A 187 14.60 -17.58 17.63
N ALA A 188 14.86 -16.36 18.11
CA ALA A 188 14.98 -15.17 17.26
C ALA A 188 16.43 -14.69 17.04
N ASP A 189 17.42 -15.32 17.70
CA ASP A 189 18.80 -14.83 17.78
C ASP A 189 19.52 -14.75 16.42
N ASP A 190 19.07 -15.53 15.43
CA ASP A 190 19.64 -15.58 14.08
C ASP A 190 19.10 -14.49 13.13
N PHE A 191 18.14 -13.68 13.57
CA PHE A 191 17.41 -12.74 12.73
C PHE A 191 17.59 -11.29 13.23
N ALA A 192 17.97 -10.41 12.32
CA ALA A 192 17.94 -8.96 12.55
C ALA A 192 16.51 -8.43 12.44
N ALA A 193 15.75 -8.93 11.46
CA ALA A 193 14.37 -8.53 11.24
C ALA A 193 13.55 -9.60 10.51
N VAL A 194 12.27 -9.69 10.86
CA VAL A 194 11.26 -10.49 10.15
C VAL A 194 10.14 -9.55 9.73
N ASN A 195 10.16 -9.14 8.46
CA ASN A 195 9.26 -8.14 7.90
C ASN A 195 8.12 -8.79 7.14
N ILE A 196 6.89 -8.34 7.40
CA ILE A 196 5.68 -8.88 6.80
C ILE A 196 4.91 -7.72 6.18
N SER A 197 4.62 -7.82 4.89
CA SER A 197 3.90 -6.84 4.09
C SER A 197 2.75 -7.51 3.33
N VAL A 198 1.90 -6.70 2.71
CA VAL A 198 0.86 -7.19 1.80
C VAL A 198 0.99 -6.57 0.41
N THR A 199 0.42 -7.24 -0.59
CA THR A 199 0.29 -6.66 -1.94
C THR A 199 -0.76 -5.56 -2.01
N HIS A 200 -1.65 -5.50 -1.02
CA HIS A 200 -2.81 -4.61 -0.95
C HIS A 200 -3.95 -4.98 -1.93
N THR A 201 -4.12 -6.27 -2.26
CA THR A 201 -5.23 -6.67 -3.17
C THR A 201 -6.60 -6.40 -2.56
N HIS A 202 -7.47 -5.73 -3.33
CA HIS A 202 -8.87 -5.45 -2.96
C HIS A 202 -9.85 -6.56 -3.37
N SER A 203 -9.35 -7.74 -3.73
CA SER A 203 -10.17 -8.91 -4.09
C SER A 203 -9.78 -10.17 -3.31
N GLY A 204 -9.03 -10.03 -2.21
CA GLY A 204 -8.66 -11.12 -1.30
C GLY A 204 -9.70 -11.39 -0.20
N ILE A 205 -9.46 -12.42 0.61
CA ILE A 205 -10.24 -12.68 1.83
C ILE A 205 -9.95 -11.57 2.86
N ASP A 206 -10.98 -11.09 3.55
CA ASP A 206 -10.87 -10.02 4.55
C ASP A 206 -9.98 -10.42 5.74
N THR A 207 -8.83 -9.75 5.86
CA THR A 207 -7.84 -9.89 6.94
C THR A 207 -7.93 -8.78 7.99
N GLN A 208 -8.73 -7.74 7.75
CA GLN A 208 -8.85 -6.57 8.63
C GLN A 208 -10.19 -6.50 9.38
N GLY A 209 -11.24 -7.13 8.85
CA GLY A 209 -12.54 -7.33 9.49
C GLY A 209 -13.56 -6.21 9.28
N ILE A 210 -13.11 -5.04 8.83
CA ILE A 210 -13.96 -3.86 8.64
C ILE A 210 -15.01 -4.04 7.54
N TRP A 211 -14.77 -4.94 6.59
CA TRP A 211 -15.57 -5.02 5.37
C TRP A 211 -16.89 -5.76 5.58
N ALA A 212 -17.02 -6.62 6.59
CA ALA A 212 -18.32 -7.24 6.93
C ALA A 212 -19.26 -6.35 7.76
N VAL A 213 -18.73 -5.38 8.53
CA VAL A 213 -19.50 -4.61 9.52
C VAL A 213 -20.37 -3.51 8.92
N PHE A 214 -19.98 -2.99 7.75
CA PHE A 214 -20.77 -2.00 7.05
C PHE A 214 -21.97 -2.61 6.28
N GLY A 215 -22.32 -3.87 6.56
CA GLY A 215 -23.34 -4.66 5.85
C GLY A 215 -24.71 -4.79 6.52
N VAL A 216 -25.41 -3.68 6.79
CA VAL A 216 -26.88 -3.71 6.84
C VAL A 216 -27.43 -2.53 6.06
N TYR A 217 -27.35 -2.64 4.73
CA TYR A 217 -28.04 -1.73 3.83
C TYR A 217 -29.55 -1.83 4.07
N SER A 218 -30.08 -0.92 4.88
CA SER A 218 -31.51 -0.68 4.94
C SER A 218 -31.93 -0.04 3.62
N GLN A 219 -32.77 -0.73 2.85
CA GLN A 219 -33.47 -0.19 1.66
C GLN A 219 -34.37 1.04 1.99
N ASP A 220 -34.51 1.41 3.26
CA ASP A 220 -35.22 2.60 3.70
C ASP A 220 -34.37 3.88 3.54
N LYS A 221 -34.54 4.54 2.39
CA LYS A 221 -33.88 5.81 2.01
C LYS A 221 -34.30 7.02 2.86
N SER A 222 -35.18 6.86 3.86
CA SER A 222 -35.72 7.98 4.64
C SER A 222 -34.80 8.43 5.80
N ASN A 223 -33.73 7.70 6.10
CA ASN A 223 -32.86 8.00 7.25
C ASN A 223 -31.36 7.75 6.95
N ILE A 224 -30.68 8.81 6.51
CA ILE A 224 -29.26 8.77 6.11
C ILE A 224 -28.32 8.27 7.24
N LEU A 225 -28.68 8.51 8.51
CA LEU A 225 -27.90 8.05 9.66
C LEU A 225 -27.96 6.54 9.87
N LYS A 226 -29.06 5.88 9.46
CA LYS A 226 -29.20 4.41 9.52
C LYS A 226 -28.53 3.72 8.33
N SER A 227 -28.42 4.40 7.18
CA SER A 227 -27.68 3.90 6.02
C SER A 227 -26.17 4.12 6.12
N LEU A 228 -25.70 5.17 6.80
CA LEU A 228 -24.27 5.46 6.96
C LEU A 228 -23.59 4.54 7.99
N PHE A 229 -24.34 3.94 8.92
CA PHE A 229 -23.80 3.13 10.01
C PHE A 229 -24.74 1.96 10.36
N PRO A 230 -24.66 0.86 9.61
CA PRO A 230 -25.45 -0.34 9.90
C PRO A 230 -25.12 -1.03 11.22
N ILE A 231 -24.03 -0.63 11.87
CA ILE A 231 -23.66 -0.94 13.26
C ILE A 231 -24.79 -0.58 14.25
N PHE A 232 -25.74 0.28 13.87
CA PHE A 232 -26.92 0.62 14.67
C PHE A 232 -28.16 -0.25 14.41
N ASN A 233 -28.09 -1.25 13.53
CA ASN A 233 -29.10 -2.29 13.46
C ASN A 233 -28.93 -3.27 14.63
N LYS A 234 -30.04 -3.89 15.07
CA LYS A 234 -30.14 -4.69 16.32
C LYS A 234 -29.32 -6.00 16.35
N GLY A 235 -28.33 -6.16 15.47
CA GLY A 235 -27.41 -7.31 15.46
C GLY A 235 -26.08 -6.97 16.12
N GLU A 236 -25.36 -7.97 16.60
CA GLU A 236 -23.96 -7.81 17.01
C GLU A 236 -23.09 -7.52 15.78
N PRO A 237 -22.09 -6.63 15.86
CA PRO A 237 -21.14 -6.42 14.77
C PRO A 237 -20.44 -7.73 14.42
N VAL A 238 -20.37 -8.07 13.12
CA VAL A 238 -19.69 -9.27 12.62
C VAL A 238 -18.42 -8.84 11.92
N SER A 239 -17.25 -9.22 12.45
CA SER A 239 -15.97 -9.05 11.76
C SER A 239 -15.95 -9.90 10.48
N GLY A 240 -15.37 -9.37 9.40
CA GLY A 240 -15.12 -10.14 8.19
C GLY A 240 -13.96 -11.12 8.32
N VAL A 241 -13.13 -10.97 9.36
CA VAL A 241 -12.00 -11.86 9.62
C VAL A 241 -12.49 -13.24 9.99
N ASP A 242 -12.01 -14.23 9.24
CA ASP A 242 -12.17 -15.62 9.56
C ASP A 242 -10.95 -16.15 10.34
N LYS A 243 -11.18 -16.65 11.56
CA LYS A 243 -10.09 -17.10 12.45
C LYS A 243 -9.33 -18.32 11.91
N THR A 244 -10.03 -19.23 11.24
CA THR A 244 -9.40 -20.43 10.66
C THR A 244 -8.50 -20.03 9.49
N PHE A 245 -8.97 -19.10 8.66
CA PHE A 245 -8.13 -18.51 7.61
C PHE A 245 -6.92 -17.77 8.18
N MET A 246 -7.08 -16.94 9.21
CA MET A 246 -5.92 -16.26 9.81
C MET A 246 -4.90 -17.24 10.40
N GLN A 247 -5.35 -18.33 11.03
CA GLN A 247 -4.42 -19.38 11.49
C GLN A 247 -3.67 -20.04 10.32
N ARG A 248 -4.35 -20.24 9.18
CA ARG A 248 -3.72 -20.70 7.94
C ARG A 248 -2.68 -19.70 7.45
N VAL A 249 -3.00 -18.40 7.43
CA VAL A 249 -2.05 -17.33 7.09
C VAL A 249 -0.82 -17.38 7.99
N TYR A 250 -0.99 -17.52 9.31
CA TYR A 250 0.13 -17.57 10.25
C TYR A 250 1.03 -18.78 9.99
N THR A 251 0.41 -19.96 9.88
CA THR A 251 1.14 -21.23 9.73
C THR A 251 1.88 -21.28 8.39
N LEU A 252 1.20 -20.98 7.29
CA LEU A 252 1.79 -21.08 5.96
C LEU A 252 2.79 -19.96 5.67
N SER A 253 2.64 -18.78 6.29
CA SER A 253 3.67 -17.74 6.19
C SER A 253 4.93 -18.16 6.95
N ALA A 254 4.79 -18.75 8.15
CA ALA A 254 5.93 -19.31 8.87
C ALA A 254 6.65 -20.40 8.06
N GLU A 255 5.91 -21.33 7.46
CA GLU A 255 6.49 -22.36 6.58
C GLU A 255 7.20 -21.77 5.35
N ALA A 256 6.61 -20.77 4.67
CA ALA A 256 7.24 -20.11 3.54
C ALA A 256 8.54 -19.39 3.93
N MET A 257 8.59 -18.79 5.12
CA MET A 257 9.79 -18.16 5.66
C MET A 257 10.87 -19.20 6.00
N ILE A 258 10.49 -20.36 6.56
CA ILE A 258 11.41 -21.47 6.81
C ILE A 258 12.01 -21.99 5.50
N ASP A 259 11.20 -22.24 4.48
CA ASP A 259 11.68 -22.63 3.16
C ASP A 259 12.64 -21.59 2.55
N ALA A 260 12.35 -20.31 2.73
CA ALA A 260 13.24 -19.24 2.29
C ALA A 260 14.58 -19.24 3.04
N CYS A 261 14.60 -19.58 4.34
CA CYS A 261 15.84 -19.74 5.10
C CYS A 261 16.62 -21.01 4.70
N ASP A 262 15.91 -22.12 4.46
CA ASP A 262 16.53 -23.42 4.15
C ASP A 262 17.08 -23.49 2.72
N SER A 263 16.54 -22.69 1.79
CA SER A 263 16.96 -22.61 0.38
C SER A 263 18.06 -21.59 0.10
N MET A 264 18.63 -20.96 1.13
CA MET A 264 19.61 -19.88 0.94
C MET A 264 20.87 -20.35 0.20
N THR A 265 21.25 -19.59 -0.83
CA THR A 265 22.49 -19.80 -1.58
C THR A 265 23.30 -18.51 -1.65
N PRO A 266 24.65 -18.59 -1.72
CA PRO A 266 25.48 -17.40 -1.89
C PRO A 266 25.35 -16.86 -3.32
N GLY A 267 25.46 -15.54 -3.50
CA GLY A 267 25.27 -14.89 -4.79
C GLY A 267 25.68 -13.43 -4.80
N GLU A 268 25.21 -12.71 -5.82
CA GLU A 268 25.42 -11.29 -6.03
C GLU A 268 24.08 -10.58 -6.21
N MET A 269 23.96 -9.36 -5.70
CA MET A 269 22.73 -8.57 -5.81
C MET A 269 22.97 -7.35 -6.69
N TYR A 270 22.01 -7.05 -7.56
CA TYR A 270 22.02 -5.94 -8.50
C TYR A 270 20.76 -5.10 -8.35
N TYR A 271 20.87 -3.81 -8.65
CA TYR A 271 19.76 -2.86 -8.62
C TYR A 271 19.61 -2.16 -9.97
N ALA A 272 18.38 -2.00 -10.43
CA ALA A 272 18.04 -1.15 -11.57
C ALA A 272 16.77 -0.36 -11.26
N GLU A 273 16.62 0.79 -11.92
CA GLU A 273 15.45 1.66 -11.79
C GLU A 273 15.11 2.26 -13.15
N LYS A 274 13.81 2.33 -13.48
CA LYS A 274 13.33 2.88 -14.75
C LYS A 274 12.00 3.60 -14.59
N ASP A 275 11.87 4.77 -15.21
CA ASP A 275 10.61 5.52 -15.27
C ASP A 275 9.52 4.70 -15.97
N ALA A 276 8.45 4.43 -15.21
CA ALA A 276 7.23 3.76 -15.63
C ALA A 276 6.01 4.67 -15.45
N GLY A 277 6.18 6.00 -15.46
CA GLY A 277 5.10 6.95 -15.19
C GLY A 277 3.93 6.87 -16.16
N LYS A 278 4.11 6.25 -17.33
CA LYS A 278 3.03 5.98 -18.30
C LYS A 278 2.22 4.70 -17.98
N TYR A 279 2.72 3.86 -17.08
CA TYR A 279 2.11 2.60 -16.63
C TYR A 279 1.20 2.76 -15.41
N PHE A 280 1.16 3.96 -14.85
CA PHE A 280 0.36 4.30 -13.69
C PHE A 280 -0.43 5.56 -13.95
N LYS A 281 -1.57 5.68 -13.26
CA LYS A 281 -2.35 6.92 -13.23
C LYS A 281 -2.84 7.15 -11.82
N VAL A 282 -2.99 8.42 -11.49
CA VAL A 282 -3.48 8.84 -10.19
C VAL A 282 -4.98 9.12 -10.31
N ARG A 283 -5.79 8.56 -9.39
CA ARG A 283 -7.23 8.82 -9.37
C ARG A 283 -7.64 9.97 -8.44
N LYS A 284 -6.77 10.38 -7.50
CA LYS A 284 -7.09 11.39 -6.48
C LYS A 284 -5.85 12.22 -6.13
N ASP A 285 -6.05 13.38 -5.50
CA ASP A 285 -4.93 14.16 -4.97
C ASP A 285 -4.12 13.39 -3.90
N PRO A 286 -2.77 13.55 -3.87
CA PRO A 286 -1.98 14.41 -4.76
C PRO A 286 -1.83 13.82 -6.17
N SER A 287 -1.78 14.67 -7.20
CA SER A 287 -1.60 14.26 -8.60
C SER A 287 -0.18 13.78 -8.95
N ASN A 288 0.69 13.64 -7.95
CA ASN A 288 2.07 13.18 -8.07
C ASN A 288 2.23 11.76 -7.51
N PHE A 289 3.22 11.03 -8.00
CA PHE A 289 3.58 9.70 -7.53
C PHE A 289 5.06 9.40 -7.85
N ILE A 290 5.60 8.33 -7.27
CA ILE A 290 6.93 7.81 -7.62
C ILE A 290 6.78 7.06 -8.94
N LYS A 291 7.42 7.58 -10.00
CA LYS A 291 7.19 7.09 -11.37
C LYS A 291 8.02 5.86 -11.68
N GLU A 292 9.08 5.67 -10.92
CA GLU A 292 10.07 4.65 -11.15
C GLU A 292 9.60 3.30 -10.61
N ILE A 293 9.85 2.24 -11.40
CA ILE A 293 9.86 0.88 -10.87
C ILE A 293 11.30 0.53 -10.54
N SER A 294 11.51 0.00 -9.35
CA SER A 294 12.81 -0.45 -8.86
C SER A 294 12.89 -1.97 -8.87
N ARG A 295 14.01 -2.50 -9.33
CA ARG A 295 14.27 -3.95 -9.45
C ARG A 295 15.54 -4.30 -8.71
N PHE A 296 15.42 -5.20 -7.73
CA PHE A 296 16.56 -5.96 -7.21
C PHE A 296 16.62 -7.30 -7.92
N ARG A 297 17.81 -7.72 -8.33
CA ARG A 297 18.07 -9.02 -8.95
C ARG A 297 19.17 -9.72 -8.17
N PHE A 298 18.86 -10.88 -7.62
CA PHE A 298 19.84 -11.75 -6.98
C PHE A 298 20.22 -12.87 -7.94
N GLU A 299 21.52 -12.99 -8.21
CA GLU A 299 22.14 -14.02 -9.04
C GLU A 299 22.91 -15.00 -8.15
N PRO A 300 22.50 -16.28 -8.05
CA PRO A 300 23.21 -17.26 -7.24
C PRO A 300 24.55 -17.65 -7.87
N ASN A 301 25.56 -17.90 -7.04
CA ASN A 301 26.90 -18.35 -7.45
C ASN A 301 26.95 -19.87 -7.71
N VAL A 302 25.94 -20.42 -8.40
CA VAL A 302 25.89 -21.84 -8.76
C VAL A 302 26.11 -22.02 -10.26
N ASN A 303 26.92 -23.01 -10.64
CA ASN A 303 27.03 -23.42 -12.04
C ASN A 303 25.90 -24.41 -12.33
N ASN A 304 24.85 -23.97 -13.02
CA ASN A 304 23.71 -24.83 -13.41
C ASN A 304 24.04 -25.81 -14.56
N ASP A 305 25.30 -25.89 -14.99
CA ASP A 305 25.72 -26.67 -16.17
C ASP A 305 25.86 -28.19 -15.92
N ASP A 306 25.92 -28.66 -14.67
CA ASP A 306 26.37 -30.04 -14.36
C ASP A 306 25.36 -30.95 -13.62
N ASP A 307 24.22 -30.44 -13.11
CA ASP A 307 23.22 -31.30 -12.44
C ASP A 307 21.83 -30.62 -12.39
N GLU A 308 20.83 -31.17 -13.10
CA GLU A 308 19.42 -30.69 -13.06
C GLU A 308 18.83 -30.70 -11.63
N SER A 309 19.45 -31.40 -10.67
CA SER A 309 19.01 -31.42 -9.26
C SER A 309 19.46 -30.23 -8.42
N ASN A 310 20.28 -29.31 -8.95
CA ASN A 310 20.80 -28.12 -8.26
C ASN A 310 20.40 -26.81 -8.95
N ASP A 311 19.36 -26.80 -9.78
CA ASP A 311 18.91 -25.57 -10.46
C ASP A 311 18.32 -24.59 -9.43
N VAL A 312 19.12 -23.60 -9.05
CA VAL A 312 18.70 -22.52 -8.13
C VAL A 312 18.31 -21.33 -8.97
N ALA A 313 17.02 -21.03 -8.97
CA ALA A 313 16.51 -19.89 -9.74
C ALA A 313 17.00 -18.56 -9.15
N PRO A 314 17.50 -17.62 -10.00
CA PRO A 314 17.72 -16.24 -9.57
C PRO A 314 16.41 -15.61 -9.09
N THR A 315 16.51 -14.54 -8.30
CA THR A 315 15.33 -13.90 -7.68
C THR A 315 15.20 -12.44 -8.10
N ILE A 316 14.01 -12.04 -8.55
CA ILE A 316 13.65 -10.65 -8.81
C ILE A 316 12.74 -10.14 -7.69
N ILE A 317 13.11 -9.00 -7.11
CA ILE A 317 12.25 -8.22 -6.21
C ILE A 317 11.91 -6.91 -6.91
N ALA A 318 10.62 -6.68 -7.17
CA ALA A 318 10.13 -5.43 -7.76
C ALA A 318 9.47 -4.55 -6.68
N ASN A 319 9.78 -3.26 -6.69
CA ASN A 319 9.13 -2.26 -5.83
C ASN A 319 8.57 -1.11 -6.67
N PHE A 320 7.28 -0.83 -6.51
CA PHE A 320 6.57 0.30 -7.09
C PHE A 320 5.21 0.46 -6.44
N GLY A 321 4.65 1.66 -6.45
CA GLY A 321 3.32 1.95 -5.90
C GLY A 321 2.22 1.75 -6.93
N CYS A 322 1.37 0.73 -6.76
CA CYS A 322 0.16 0.53 -7.57
C CYS A 322 -0.87 -0.32 -6.83
N HIS A 323 -2.10 0.19 -6.65
CA HIS A 323 -3.21 -0.56 -6.07
C HIS A 323 -3.57 -1.76 -6.96
N PRO A 324 -3.62 -2.99 -6.42
CA PRO A 324 -4.22 -4.16 -7.04
C PRO A 324 -5.74 -4.14 -6.85
N GLU A 325 -6.40 -3.33 -7.67
CA GLU A 325 -7.83 -3.03 -7.59
C GLU A 325 -8.60 -3.28 -8.89
N THR A 326 -7.93 -3.69 -9.96
CA THR A 326 -8.51 -3.82 -11.30
C THR A 326 -9.72 -4.75 -11.28
N VAL A 327 -9.59 -5.93 -10.67
CA VAL A 327 -10.65 -6.95 -10.50
C VAL A 327 -11.70 -6.51 -9.47
N GLY A 328 -11.28 -5.83 -8.39
CA GLY A 328 -12.13 -5.57 -7.21
C GLY A 328 -13.33 -4.67 -7.45
N TYR A 329 -13.29 -3.78 -8.46
CA TYR A 329 -14.36 -2.82 -8.76
C TYR A 329 -15.65 -3.41 -9.38
N GLY A 330 -16.02 -4.65 -9.10
CA GLY A 330 -17.29 -5.19 -9.59
C GLY A 330 -17.54 -6.68 -9.42
N GLY A 331 -16.92 -7.35 -8.47
CA GLY A 331 -16.97 -8.80 -8.36
C GLY A 331 -17.09 -9.34 -6.95
N SER A 332 -17.70 -10.52 -6.86
CA SER A 332 -17.68 -11.43 -5.71
C SER A 332 -16.72 -12.60 -5.97
N ILE A 333 -15.76 -12.44 -6.88
CA ILE A 333 -14.81 -13.49 -7.29
C ILE A 333 -13.43 -13.08 -6.78
N MET A 334 -12.79 -13.96 -6.00
CA MET A 334 -11.49 -13.71 -5.38
C MET A 334 -10.37 -13.66 -6.43
N SER A 335 -9.42 -12.76 -6.23
CA SER A 335 -8.20 -12.63 -7.03
C SER A 335 -7.10 -11.87 -6.29
N ALA A 336 -5.84 -12.19 -6.54
CA ALA A 336 -4.67 -11.38 -6.19
C ALA A 336 -4.35 -10.29 -7.23
N ASP A 337 -5.29 -10.03 -8.15
CA ASP A 337 -5.24 -8.98 -9.17
C ASP A 337 -4.07 -9.18 -10.17
N PHE A 338 -3.32 -8.14 -10.52
CA PHE A 338 -2.23 -8.26 -11.51
C PHE A 338 -1.01 -9.09 -11.04
N ILE A 339 -0.88 -9.39 -9.74
CA ILE A 339 0.33 -9.96 -9.15
C ILE A 339 0.61 -11.39 -9.61
N PRO A 340 -0.36 -12.33 -9.62
CA PRO A 340 -0.13 -13.70 -10.13
C PRO A 340 0.35 -13.74 -11.57
N TYR A 341 -0.07 -12.78 -12.40
CA TYR A 341 0.30 -12.71 -13.82
C TYR A 341 1.71 -12.12 -13.99
N MET A 342 2.12 -11.20 -13.12
CA MET A 342 3.53 -10.83 -13.02
C MET A 342 4.39 -12.04 -12.64
N GLU A 343 3.98 -12.76 -11.59
CA GLU A 343 4.69 -13.95 -11.10
C GLU A 343 4.80 -15.03 -12.18
N GLN A 344 3.72 -15.30 -12.92
CA GLN A 344 3.71 -16.28 -13.99
C GLN A 344 4.79 -15.97 -15.05
N VAL A 345 4.82 -14.74 -15.56
CA VAL A 345 5.82 -14.32 -16.57
C VAL A 345 7.24 -14.39 -16.00
N MET A 346 7.43 -14.02 -14.73
CA MET A 346 8.74 -14.11 -14.07
C MET A 346 9.21 -15.56 -13.91
N ASN A 347 8.32 -16.47 -13.49
CA ASN A 347 8.63 -17.89 -13.35
C ASN A 347 8.90 -18.55 -14.70
N GLU A 348 8.15 -18.20 -15.75
CA GLU A 348 8.42 -18.65 -17.12
C GLU A 348 9.79 -18.16 -17.63
N ALA A 349 10.23 -16.98 -17.20
CA ALA A 349 11.57 -16.46 -17.46
C ALA A 349 12.67 -17.05 -16.54
N GLY A 350 12.33 -18.01 -15.67
CA GLY A 350 13.29 -18.70 -14.80
C GLY A 350 13.62 -17.98 -13.48
N TYR A 351 12.83 -16.97 -13.08
CA TYR A 351 13.04 -16.22 -11.85
C TYR A 351 12.03 -16.57 -10.76
N ASN A 352 12.51 -16.64 -9.52
CA ASN A 352 11.67 -16.41 -8.36
C ASN A 352 11.23 -14.93 -8.34
N PHE A 353 10.03 -14.65 -7.83
CA PHE A 353 9.47 -13.30 -7.85
C PHE A 353 8.89 -12.87 -6.49
N LEU A 354 9.20 -11.63 -6.12
CA LEU A 354 8.59 -10.92 -5.00
C LEU A 354 8.23 -9.50 -5.44
N PHE A 355 6.98 -9.10 -5.20
CA PHE A 355 6.54 -7.72 -5.34
C PHE A 355 6.41 -7.10 -3.94
N ILE A 356 7.02 -5.93 -3.72
CA ILE A 356 6.85 -5.15 -2.49
C ILE A 356 6.16 -3.83 -2.85
N GLN A 357 5.03 -3.55 -2.22
CA GLN A 357 4.23 -2.37 -2.51
C GLN A 357 5.00 -1.07 -2.21
N GLY A 358 4.89 -0.09 -3.10
CA GLY A 358 5.44 1.26 -2.94
C GLY A 358 4.42 2.27 -2.41
N ALA A 359 4.81 3.55 -2.33
CA ALA A 359 3.95 4.63 -1.83
C ALA A 359 2.63 4.74 -2.59
N ILE A 360 1.52 4.21 -2.06
CA ILE A 360 0.23 4.11 -2.75
C ILE A 360 -0.81 5.17 -2.34
N GLY A 361 -0.54 5.99 -1.32
CA GLY A 361 -1.52 6.89 -0.69
C GLY A 361 -2.18 7.94 -1.59
N ALA A 362 -1.70 8.12 -2.82
CA ALA A 362 -2.34 8.94 -3.86
C ALA A 362 -3.45 8.21 -4.66
N MET A 363 -3.84 6.98 -4.28
CA MET A 363 -4.73 6.13 -5.09
C MET A 363 -4.13 5.90 -6.48
N ILE A 364 -2.87 5.45 -6.49
CA ILE A 364 -2.18 5.09 -7.72
C ILE A 364 -2.78 3.79 -8.22
N THR A 365 -3.31 3.83 -9.44
CA THR A 365 -3.90 2.69 -10.11
C THR A 365 -3.09 2.40 -11.37
N SER A 366 -3.29 1.23 -11.93
CA SER A 366 -2.64 0.86 -13.17
C SER A 366 -3.18 1.60 -14.39
N SER A 367 -2.31 1.71 -15.39
CA SER A 367 -2.62 2.23 -16.70
C SER A 367 -1.77 1.48 -17.72
N ARG A 368 -2.35 1.11 -18.86
CA ARG A 368 -1.57 0.59 -20.00
C ARG A 368 -1.31 1.73 -20.98
N GLY A 369 -0.74 2.85 -20.53
CA GLY A 369 -0.74 4.11 -21.26
C GLY A 369 -0.22 4.00 -22.71
N PRO A 370 1.04 3.57 -22.92
CA PRO A 370 1.64 3.42 -24.26
C PRO A 370 0.96 2.32 -25.09
N SER A 371 0.58 1.23 -24.44
CA SER A 371 0.05 0.00 -25.02
C SER A 371 -1.48 -0.10 -24.96
N ASN A 372 -2.17 1.05 -24.81
CA ASN A 372 -3.61 1.06 -24.64
C ASN A 372 -4.28 0.71 -25.96
N ASP A 373 -4.77 -0.53 -26.04
CA ASP A 373 -5.52 -1.03 -27.19
C ASP A 373 -6.98 -0.51 -27.22
N GLY A 374 -7.47 0.15 -26.17
CA GLY A 374 -8.85 0.65 -26.12
C GLY A 374 -9.91 -0.46 -26.21
N LEU A 375 -9.53 -1.73 -26.06
CA LEU A 375 -10.44 -2.85 -26.08
C LEU A 375 -11.33 -2.83 -24.83
N LYS A 376 -12.59 -3.19 -25.01
CA LYS A 376 -13.55 -3.32 -23.90
C LYS A 376 -13.44 -4.72 -23.31
N LEU A 377 -12.51 -4.89 -22.37
CA LEU A 377 -12.24 -6.15 -21.71
C LEU A 377 -13.06 -6.30 -20.42
N GLN A 378 -13.17 -7.54 -19.94
CA GLN A 378 -13.55 -7.73 -18.54
C GLN A 378 -12.38 -7.36 -17.64
N ARG A 379 -12.68 -6.82 -16.45
CA ARG A 379 -11.68 -6.41 -15.44
C ARG A 379 -10.61 -7.48 -15.17
N TYR A 380 -11.02 -8.74 -15.11
CA TYR A 380 -10.09 -9.85 -14.96
C TYR A 380 -9.04 -9.93 -16.08
N GLN A 381 -9.47 -9.77 -17.34
CA GLN A 381 -8.56 -9.77 -18.49
C GLN A 381 -7.67 -8.51 -18.50
N GLU A 382 -8.17 -7.37 -18.02
CA GLU A 382 -7.36 -6.17 -17.83
C GLU A 382 -6.23 -6.41 -16.82
N ALA A 383 -6.52 -7.10 -15.71
CA ALA A 383 -5.54 -7.45 -14.68
C ALA A 383 -4.46 -8.41 -15.19
N ILE A 384 -4.84 -9.40 -16.01
CA ILE A 384 -3.89 -10.30 -16.69
C ILE A 384 -2.91 -9.50 -17.54
N ARG A 385 -3.45 -8.70 -18.48
CA ARG A 385 -2.61 -7.91 -19.41
C ARG A 385 -1.71 -6.94 -18.68
N GLN A 386 -2.23 -6.30 -17.63
CA GLN A 386 -1.46 -5.41 -16.79
C GLN A 386 -0.30 -6.15 -16.11
N GLY A 387 -0.56 -7.30 -15.50
CA GLY A 387 0.47 -8.06 -14.80
C GLY A 387 1.56 -8.55 -15.75
N GLU A 388 1.19 -9.10 -16.90
CA GLU A 388 2.17 -9.53 -17.90
C GLU A 388 3.04 -8.37 -18.39
N GLU A 389 2.44 -7.23 -18.73
CA GLU A 389 3.17 -6.07 -19.24
C GLU A 389 4.09 -5.44 -18.18
N LEU A 390 3.65 -5.38 -16.92
CA LEU A 390 4.52 -4.96 -15.82
C LEU A 390 5.67 -5.94 -15.59
N ALA A 391 5.47 -7.24 -15.75
CA ALA A 391 6.56 -8.21 -15.66
C ALA A 391 7.54 -8.07 -16.82
N TYR A 392 7.06 -7.91 -18.05
CA TYR A 392 7.91 -7.63 -19.20
C TYR A 392 8.72 -6.34 -19.02
N PHE A 393 8.10 -5.28 -18.47
CA PHE A 393 8.79 -4.05 -18.13
C PHE A 393 9.95 -4.30 -17.15
N VAL A 394 9.71 -5.05 -16.08
CA VAL A 394 10.71 -5.34 -15.03
C VAL A 394 11.84 -6.23 -15.58
N LEU A 395 11.52 -7.27 -16.35
CA LEU A 395 12.53 -8.13 -16.99
C LEU A 395 13.36 -7.35 -18.01
N GLY A 396 12.68 -6.59 -18.88
CA GLY A 396 13.26 -5.85 -19.99
C GLY A 396 14.09 -4.63 -19.61
N MET A 397 14.14 -4.22 -18.34
CA MET A 397 14.91 -3.03 -17.90
C MET A 397 16.34 -3.00 -18.43
N THR A 398 17.00 -4.16 -18.50
CA THR A 398 18.39 -4.30 -18.95
C THR A 398 18.53 -4.85 -20.37
N TYR A 399 17.41 -5.08 -21.06
CA TYR A 399 17.37 -5.64 -22.40
C TYR A 399 17.21 -4.53 -23.45
N ASP A 400 17.82 -4.72 -24.61
CA ASP A 400 17.55 -3.87 -25.75
C ASP A 400 16.14 -4.11 -26.33
N GLU A 401 15.71 -3.26 -27.26
CA GLU A 401 14.37 -3.34 -27.84
C GLU A 401 14.10 -4.70 -28.53
N GLN A 402 15.11 -5.30 -29.17
CA GLN A 402 14.93 -6.57 -29.87
C GLN A 402 14.81 -7.73 -28.86
N GLU A 403 15.64 -7.73 -27.81
CA GLU A 403 15.52 -8.68 -26.70
C GLU A 403 14.17 -8.55 -25.97
N CYS A 404 13.69 -7.32 -25.74
CA CYS A 404 12.36 -7.06 -25.19
C CYS A 404 11.24 -7.61 -26.09
N LYS A 405 11.38 -7.45 -27.41
CA LYS A 405 10.42 -8.00 -28.36
C LYS A 405 10.41 -9.54 -28.30
N ASP A 406 11.57 -10.17 -28.23
CA ASP A 406 11.70 -11.63 -28.16
C ASP A 406 11.24 -12.22 -26.82
N LEU A 407 11.13 -11.39 -25.77
CA LEU A 407 10.59 -11.75 -24.46
C LEU A 407 9.07 -11.97 -24.46
N VAL A 408 8.33 -11.40 -25.42
CA VAL A 408 6.87 -11.49 -25.46
C VAL A 408 6.43 -12.93 -25.71
N VAL A 409 5.88 -13.58 -24.69
CA VAL A 409 5.54 -15.02 -24.75
C VAL A 409 4.37 -15.31 -25.69
N ASP A 410 3.38 -14.41 -25.75
CA ASP A 410 2.14 -14.60 -26.52
C ASP A 410 2.04 -13.64 -27.72
N HIS A 411 2.95 -13.82 -28.69
CA HIS A 411 2.94 -13.09 -29.95
C HIS A 411 1.64 -13.26 -30.75
N GLU A 412 0.96 -14.41 -30.60
CA GLU A 412 -0.30 -14.67 -31.30
C GLU A 412 -1.43 -13.79 -30.75
N ARG A 413 -1.53 -13.66 -29.42
CA ARG A 413 -2.48 -12.74 -28.79
C ARG A 413 -2.18 -11.29 -29.09
N GLU A 414 -0.91 -10.87 -29.05
CA GLU A 414 -0.54 -9.49 -29.43
C GLU A 414 -0.94 -9.21 -30.90
N ALA A 415 -0.68 -10.15 -31.81
CA ALA A 415 -1.11 -10.03 -33.20
C ALA A 415 -2.64 -10.04 -33.36
N ALA A 416 -3.36 -10.85 -32.57
CA ALA A 416 -4.82 -10.90 -32.57
C ALA A 416 -5.44 -9.61 -32.01
N ASP A 417 -4.85 -9.05 -30.95
CA ASP A 417 -5.24 -7.78 -30.37
C ASP A 417 -5.05 -6.65 -31.38
N LEU A 418 -3.87 -6.57 -32.00
CA LEU A 418 -3.57 -5.63 -33.09
C LEU A 418 -4.58 -5.75 -34.24
N ALA A 419 -4.96 -6.98 -34.62
CA ALA A 419 -5.98 -7.19 -35.64
C ALA A 419 -7.38 -6.73 -35.18
N ALA A 420 -7.71 -6.90 -33.90
CA ALA A 420 -8.99 -6.48 -33.32
C ALA A 420 -9.14 -4.96 -33.20
N LEU A 421 -8.04 -4.20 -33.23
CA LEU A 421 -8.04 -2.74 -33.17
C LEU A 421 -8.66 -2.06 -34.40
N GLY A 422 -8.60 -2.70 -35.57
CA GLY A 422 -9.07 -2.11 -36.83
C GLY A 422 -8.48 -0.71 -37.07
N ASP A 423 -9.35 0.30 -37.24
CA ASP A 423 -8.94 1.70 -37.48
C ASP A 423 -8.18 2.33 -36.30
N ASN A 424 -8.25 1.74 -35.10
CA ASN A 424 -7.51 2.21 -33.92
C ASN A 424 -6.09 1.66 -33.84
N ALA A 425 -5.65 0.80 -34.78
CA ALA A 425 -4.32 0.19 -34.74
C ALA A 425 -3.18 1.22 -34.73
N SER A 426 -3.41 2.42 -35.29
CA SER A 426 -2.45 3.52 -35.28
C SER A 426 -2.28 4.22 -33.92
N ALA A 427 -3.17 3.94 -32.95
CA ALA A 427 -3.12 4.49 -31.59
C ALA A 427 -2.47 3.54 -30.57
N TYR A 428 -2.17 2.30 -30.97
CA TYR A 428 -1.49 1.31 -30.13
C TYR A 428 0.02 1.33 -30.41
N THR A 429 0.81 1.35 -29.35
CA THR A 429 2.26 1.26 -29.40
C THR A 429 2.68 0.04 -28.57
N PRO A 430 3.34 -0.98 -29.16
CA PRO A 430 3.91 -2.09 -28.40
C PRO A 430 4.77 -1.55 -27.26
N TRP A 431 4.73 -2.22 -26.11
CA TRP A 431 5.38 -1.73 -24.89
C TRP A 431 6.90 -1.56 -25.04
N TYR A 432 7.50 -2.32 -25.96
CA TYR A 432 8.94 -2.32 -26.28
C TYR A 432 9.34 -1.30 -27.36
N GLU A 433 8.40 -0.62 -28.03
CA GLU A 433 8.76 0.37 -29.06
C GLU A 433 9.50 1.57 -28.42
N ASP A 434 10.60 2.00 -29.04
CA ASP A 434 11.52 3.01 -28.53
C ASP A 434 12.16 2.65 -27.15
N TRP A 435 12.18 1.36 -26.81
CA TRP A 435 12.70 0.91 -25.53
C TRP A 435 14.20 1.15 -25.40
N THR A 436 14.59 1.87 -24.35
CA THR A 436 15.99 2.10 -24.00
C THR A 436 16.33 1.37 -22.72
N ALA A 437 17.27 0.42 -22.79
CA ALA A 437 17.79 -0.28 -21.62
C ALA A 437 18.39 0.70 -20.59
N VAL A 438 18.22 0.39 -19.31
CA VAL A 438 18.96 0.99 -18.21
C VAL A 438 20.06 0.05 -17.75
N LYS A 439 21.10 0.60 -17.11
CA LYS A 439 22.14 -0.22 -16.49
C LYS A 439 21.69 -0.67 -15.12
N GLU A 440 22.02 -1.90 -14.77
CA GLU A 440 21.97 -2.35 -13.38
C GLU A 440 23.33 -2.14 -12.69
N GLN A 441 23.29 -1.85 -11.40
CA GLN A 441 24.45 -1.65 -10.54
C GLN A 441 24.55 -2.77 -9.51
N ARG A 442 25.77 -3.28 -9.28
CA ARG A 442 26.02 -4.24 -8.21
C ARG A 442 25.86 -3.55 -6.85
N ILE A 443 25.20 -4.20 -5.91
CA ILE A 443 25.00 -3.72 -4.53
C ILE A 443 26.06 -4.34 -3.63
N ASP A 444 26.80 -3.51 -2.90
CA ASP A 444 27.76 -3.98 -1.89
C ASP A 444 27.07 -4.84 -0.82
N PRO A 445 27.68 -5.95 -0.36
CA PRO A 445 27.05 -6.93 0.52
C PRO A 445 26.94 -6.47 1.97
N PHE A 446 26.08 -5.50 2.24
CA PHE A 446 25.61 -5.19 3.58
C PHE A 446 24.17 -4.68 3.56
N ILE A 447 23.38 -5.09 4.55
CA ILE A 447 22.05 -4.54 4.81
C ILE A 447 22.00 -3.91 6.19
N ASN A 448 21.68 -2.62 6.28
CA ASN A 448 21.38 -1.98 7.55
C ASN A 448 19.86 -1.89 7.67
N ILE A 449 19.32 -2.21 8.83
CA ILE A 449 17.89 -2.10 9.09
C ILE A 449 17.68 -1.66 10.53
N ALA A 450 16.79 -0.70 10.76
CA ALA A 450 16.35 -0.29 12.07
C ALA A 450 14.85 -0.02 12.05
N ILE A 451 14.14 -0.49 13.06
CA ILE A 451 12.69 -0.38 13.16
C ILE A 451 12.36 0.14 14.56
N GLU A 452 11.43 1.07 14.64
CA GLU A 452 10.90 1.61 15.89
C GLU A 452 9.40 1.28 16.02
N GLU A 453 9.00 0.94 17.23
CA GLU A 453 7.59 0.80 17.61
C GLU A 453 7.09 2.15 18.16
N VAL A 454 6.03 2.68 17.55
CA VAL A 454 5.44 3.96 17.95
C VAL A 454 4.02 3.75 18.47
N ILE A 455 3.76 4.23 19.69
CA ILE A 455 2.41 4.25 20.26
C ILE A 455 1.68 5.50 19.80
N ILE A 456 0.76 5.33 18.84
CA ILE A 456 -0.01 6.42 18.27
C ILE A 456 -1.37 6.54 18.94
N LYS A 457 -1.70 7.77 19.34
CA LYS A 457 -3.05 8.12 19.79
C LYS A 457 -4.01 8.07 18.63
N ILE A 458 -5.07 7.28 18.74
CA ILE A 458 -6.13 7.26 17.75
C ILE A 458 -6.94 8.54 17.90
N ASP A 459 -6.97 9.39 16.87
CA ASP A 459 -7.82 10.58 16.83
C ASP A 459 -9.08 10.36 15.98
N ASN A 460 -9.02 9.44 15.01
CA ASN A 460 -10.14 9.12 14.14
C ASN A 460 -11.29 8.44 14.93
N PRO A 461 -12.47 9.07 14.99
CA PRO A 461 -13.59 8.55 15.77
C PRO A 461 -14.23 7.29 15.18
N ILE A 462 -14.08 7.03 13.87
CA ILE A 462 -14.58 5.80 13.23
C ILE A 462 -13.73 4.62 13.69
N LEU A 463 -12.41 4.74 13.62
CA LEU A 463 -11.48 3.69 14.07
C LEU A 463 -11.62 3.41 15.57
N LYS A 464 -11.95 4.43 16.39
CA LYS A 464 -12.35 4.21 17.79
C LYS A 464 -13.61 3.36 17.92
N ILE A 465 -14.63 3.61 17.11
CA ILE A 465 -15.88 2.85 17.15
C ILE A 465 -15.60 1.40 16.74
N ILE A 466 -14.92 1.20 15.61
CA ILE A 466 -14.56 -0.12 15.07
C ILE A 466 -13.73 -0.91 16.09
N GLY A 467 -12.68 -0.30 16.63
CA GLY A 467 -11.83 -0.93 17.65
C GLY A 467 -12.60 -1.25 18.93
N LYS A 468 -13.44 -0.32 19.43
CA LYS A 468 -14.30 -0.57 20.61
C LYS A 468 -15.25 -1.74 20.40
N LEU A 469 -15.65 -2.01 19.17
CA LEU A 469 -16.55 -3.10 18.85
C LEU A 469 -15.82 -4.43 18.61
N GLY A 470 -14.48 -4.45 18.60
CA GLY A 470 -13.70 -5.66 18.33
C GLY A 470 -13.85 -6.18 16.90
N VAL A 471 -14.11 -5.28 15.96
CA VAL A 471 -14.33 -5.61 14.55
C VAL A 471 -13.02 -5.90 13.84
N THR A 472 -11.98 -5.13 14.17
CA THR A 472 -10.63 -5.29 13.65
C THR A 472 -9.79 -6.17 14.53
N SER A 473 -8.76 -6.79 13.94
CA SER A 473 -7.72 -7.52 14.66
C SER A 473 -6.73 -6.61 15.41
N ASN A 474 -6.68 -5.30 15.13
CA ASN A 474 -5.80 -4.35 15.82
C ASN A 474 -5.93 -4.38 17.36
N ASP A 475 -4.81 -4.36 18.07
CA ASP A 475 -4.79 -4.19 19.52
C ASP A 475 -5.12 -2.75 19.91
N LEU A 476 -6.31 -2.56 20.48
CA LEU A 476 -6.75 -1.27 20.97
C LEU A 476 -6.25 -1.06 22.41
N LEU A 477 -5.29 -0.15 22.58
CA LEU A 477 -4.73 0.21 23.88
C LEU A 477 -5.49 1.37 24.51
N LYS A 478 -5.68 1.36 25.83
CA LYS A 478 -6.44 2.40 26.55
C LYS A 478 -5.77 2.87 27.83
N ASP A 479 -5.65 4.19 27.99
CA ASP A 479 -5.14 4.79 29.22
C ASP A 479 -6.23 4.94 30.32
N ASP A 480 -5.82 5.34 31.52
CA ASP A 480 -6.73 5.56 32.66
C ASP A 480 -7.74 6.70 32.43
N ARG A 481 -7.48 7.58 31.45
CA ARG A 481 -8.36 8.69 31.06
C ARG A 481 -9.37 8.28 29.98
N GLY A 482 -9.28 7.05 29.47
CA GLY A 482 -10.11 6.52 28.40
C GLY A 482 -9.71 6.97 27.00
N THR A 483 -8.49 7.45 26.82
CA THR A 483 -7.88 7.72 25.51
C THR A 483 -7.42 6.41 24.89
N PHE A 484 -7.64 6.27 23.58
CA PHE A 484 -7.28 5.09 22.81
C PHE A 484 -6.00 5.30 22.00
N TYR A 485 -5.19 4.25 21.93
CA TYR A 485 -3.93 4.18 21.22
C TYR A 485 -3.81 2.86 20.45
N THR A 486 -2.87 2.80 19.52
CA THR A 486 -2.42 1.60 18.82
C THR A 486 -0.91 1.63 18.70
N ALA A 487 -0.26 0.48 18.73
CA ALA A 487 1.15 0.35 18.37
C ALA A 487 1.26 0.16 16.86
N ILE A 488 2.23 0.81 16.25
CA ILE A 488 2.57 0.64 14.83
C ILE A 488 4.09 0.59 14.69
N GLU A 489 4.60 0.06 13.59
CA GLU A 489 6.05 -0.07 13.33
C GLU A 489 6.46 0.79 12.14
N ILE A 490 7.57 1.53 12.25
CA ILE A 490 8.18 2.27 11.15
C ILE A 490 9.67 1.97 11.11
N GLY A 491 10.25 1.89 9.91
CA GLY A 491 11.65 1.50 9.79
C GLY A 491 12.40 2.18 8.66
N TYR A 492 13.72 1.99 8.71
CA TYR A 492 14.69 2.44 7.72
C TYR A 492 15.57 1.26 7.31
N ILE A 493 15.81 1.11 6.00
CA ILE A 493 16.73 0.11 5.45
C ILE A 493 17.76 0.79 4.56
N GLU A 494 18.99 0.29 4.60
CA GLU A 494 20.02 0.54 3.60
C GLU A 494 20.42 -0.78 2.93
N PHE A 495 20.24 -0.86 1.62
CA PHE A 495 20.82 -1.94 0.81
C PHE A 495 22.11 -1.42 0.16
N GLY A 496 23.25 -1.93 0.64
CA GLY A 496 24.53 -1.32 0.35
C GLY A 496 24.52 0.17 0.71
N LYS A 497 25.29 0.96 -0.03
CA LYS A 497 25.49 2.37 0.30
C LYS A 497 24.34 3.29 -0.13
N ASN A 498 23.78 3.07 -1.31
CA ASN A 498 23.00 4.08 -2.02
C ASN A 498 21.50 3.81 -2.11
N ILE A 499 20.99 2.71 -1.55
CA ILE A 499 19.56 2.40 -1.63
C ILE A 499 18.95 2.54 -0.24
N LYS A 500 18.08 3.54 -0.08
CA LYS A 500 17.52 3.98 1.20
C LYS A 500 16.01 3.74 1.20
N VAL A 501 15.48 3.02 2.17
CA VAL A 501 14.08 2.60 2.18
C VAL A 501 13.35 3.12 3.40
N LEU A 502 12.21 3.77 3.19
CA LEU A 502 11.19 4.00 4.21
C LEU A 502 10.29 2.76 4.32
N MET A 503 10.33 2.05 5.44
CA MET A 503 9.35 1.00 5.75
C MET A 503 8.15 1.66 6.42
N SER A 504 7.03 1.72 5.71
CA SER A 504 5.85 2.45 6.13
C SER A 504 4.70 1.52 6.52
N PRO A 505 4.03 1.76 7.66
CA PRO A 505 2.96 0.90 8.16
C PRO A 505 1.62 1.05 7.43
N GLY A 506 1.56 1.70 6.27
CA GLY A 506 0.29 1.96 5.59
C GLY A 506 0.45 2.57 4.21
N GLU A 507 -0.60 3.18 3.70
CA GLU A 507 -0.65 3.80 2.37
C GLU A 507 -0.01 5.21 2.40
N THR A 508 1.26 5.28 2.03
CA THR A 508 2.08 6.49 2.15
C THR A 508 1.77 7.49 1.04
N ASN A 509 1.56 8.75 1.43
CA ASN A 509 1.47 9.84 0.47
C ASN A 509 2.83 10.05 -0.25
N PRO A 510 2.89 9.93 -1.59
CA PRO A 510 4.14 10.03 -2.34
C PRO A 510 4.78 11.42 -2.32
N ASP A 511 4.04 12.48 -1.97
CA ASP A 511 4.59 13.82 -1.82
C ASP A 511 5.59 13.91 -0.65
N PHE A 512 5.57 12.97 0.31
CA PHE A 512 6.63 12.90 1.31
C PHE A 512 7.99 12.65 0.68
N VAL A 513 8.05 11.90 -0.42
CA VAL A 513 9.30 11.58 -1.13
C VAL A 513 9.63 12.64 -2.18
N ASN A 514 8.69 12.88 -3.09
CA ASN A 514 8.92 13.70 -4.30
C ASN A 514 8.57 15.18 -4.13
N GLY A 515 7.87 15.53 -3.05
CA GLY A 515 7.22 16.82 -2.92
C GLY A 515 5.97 16.91 -3.79
N GLY A 516 5.14 17.90 -3.50
CA GLY A 516 3.91 18.10 -4.23
C GLY A 516 2.95 19.02 -3.49
N ILE A 517 1.77 19.18 -4.07
CA ILE A 517 0.81 20.19 -3.61
C ILE A 517 0.35 19.94 -2.18
N SER A 518 0.24 18.67 -1.75
CA SER A 518 -0.29 18.32 -0.42
C SER A 518 0.64 18.75 0.73
N MET A 519 1.91 19.02 0.43
CA MET A 519 2.90 19.50 1.39
C MET A 519 2.79 21.01 1.68
N SER A 520 2.06 21.78 0.86
CA SER A 520 2.07 23.25 0.92
C SER A 520 0.83 23.88 1.57
N ALA A 521 1.02 25.04 2.18
CA ALA A 521 -0.05 25.88 2.73
C ALA A 521 -1.07 26.34 1.66
N GLU A 522 -0.64 26.43 0.40
CA GLU A 522 -1.47 26.93 -0.68
C GLU A 522 -2.63 26.00 -1.01
N THR A 523 -2.46 24.69 -0.83
CA THR A 523 -3.49 23.70 -1.19
C THR A 523 -4.01 22.89 -0.01
N SER A 524 -3.34 22.96 1.15
CA SER A 524 -3.73 22.21 2.33
C SER A 524 -4.99 22.75 3.02
N THR A 525 -5.73 21.83 3.64
CA THR A 525 -6.94 22.11 4.42
C THR A 525 -6.72 23.12 5.53
N HIS A 526 -5.56 23.07 6.21
CA HIS A 526 -5.26 23.93 7.35
C HIS A 526 -4.45 25.17 6.98
N ARG A 527 -4.14 25.39 5.69
CA ARG A 527 -3.37 26.54 5.19
C ARG A 527 -2.01 26.69 5.87
N LYS A 528 -1.34 25.56 6.08
CA LYS A 528 0.01 25.48 6.63
C LYS A 528 0.84 24.56 5.76
N ASP A 529 2.14 24.82 5.70
CA ASP A 529 3.08 23.87 5.13
C ASP A 529 3.19 22.66 6.07
N PHE A 530 3.45 21.50 5.48
CA PHE A 530 3.91 20.36 6.24
C PHE A 530 5.30 20.67 6.79
N GLN A 531 5.60 20.17 7.99
CA GLN A 531 6.76 20.64 8.74
C GLN A 531 8.10 20.11 8.22
N TYR A 532 8.08 19.01 7.46
CA TYR A 532 9.27 18.43 6.85
C TYR A 532 9.28 18.73 5.35
N ALA A 533 10.46 19.02 4.82
CA ALA A 533 10.67 19.05 3.37
C ALA A 533 10.56 17.61 2.80
N PRO A 534 10.31 17.46 1.49
CA PRO A 534 10.34 16.17 0.82
C PRO A 534 11.67 15.44 1.03
N LEU A 535 11.64 14.11 1.16
CA LEU A 535 12.85 13.33 1.46
C LEU A 535 13.96 13.55 0.43
N LYS A 536 13.64 13.63 -0.86
CA LYS A 536 14.62 13.92 -1.93
C LYS A 536 15.30 15.28 -1.80
N GLU A 537 14.73 16.21 -1.04
CA GLU A 537 15.32 17.54 -0.80
C GLU A 537 16.17 17.59 0.49
N LEU A 538 16.11 16.55 1.32
CA LEU A 538 16.82 16.52 2.60
C LEU A 538 18.27 16.01 2.45
N SER A 539 19.11 16.81 1.81
CA SER A 539 20.53 16.49 1.53
C SER A 539 21.39 16.18 2.76
N GLN A 540 20.91 16.55 3.95
CA GLN A 540 21.54 16.19 5.21
C GLN A 540 21.37 14.70 5.56
N TYR A 541 20.36 14.01 5.04
CA TYR A 541 20.10 12.58 5.25
C TYR A 541 20.38 11.73 4.02
N PHE A 542 20.13 12.26 2.82
CA PHE A 542 20.22 11.52 1.56
C PHE A 542 21.20 12.18 0.60
N GLY A 543 22.14 11.40 0.07
CA GLY A 543 23.07 11.85 -0.95
C GLY A 543 22.41 12.05 -2.32
N GLU A 544 23.07 12.77 -3.22
CA GLU A 544 22.58 12.99 -4.60
C GLU A 544 22.45 11.68 -5.39
N ASP A 545 23.30 10.69 -5.09
CA ASP A 545 23.31 9.37 -5.74
C ASP A 545 22.40 8.34 -5.02
N ASP A 546 21.66 8.75 -3.98
CA ASP A 546 20.82 7.81 -3.22
C ASP A 546 19.46 7.59 -3.90
N HIS A 547 19.07 6.32 -4.00
CA HIS A 547 17.74 5.89 -4.40
C HIS A 547 16.84 5.80 -3.17
N ILE A 548 15.78 6.62 -3.12
CA ILE A 548 14.83 6.65 -2.01
C ILE A 548 13.59 5.84 -2.39
N LEU A 549 13.41 4.69 -1.74
CA LEU A 549 12.32 3.76 -1.91
C LEU A 549 11.32 3.85 -0.76
N VAL A 550 10.12 3.34 -1.00
CA VAL A 550 9.10 3.16 0.05
C VAL A 550 8.62 1.72 -0.01
N PHE A 551 8.65 1.03 1.12
CA PHE A 551 8.00 -0.26 1.32
C PHE A 551 6.75 -0.01 2.16
N ASP A 552 5.61 0.12 1.48
CA ASP A 552 4.29 0.38 2.08
C ASP A 552 3.67 -0.89 2.66
N GLU A 553 2.64 -0.69 3.49
CA GLU A 553 1.91 -1.76 4.18
C GLU A 553 2.85 -2.75 4.88
N MET A 554 3.95 -2.23 5.42
CA MET A 554 5.03 -3.01 6.03
C MET A 554 4.85 -3.07 7.54
N ASN A 555 4.73 -4.28 8.07
CA ASN A 555 4.58 -4.63 9.48
C ASN A 555 3.29 -4.12 10.16
N ASP A 556 2.42 -3.44 9.42
CA ASP A 556 1.10 -2.98 9.86
C ASP A 556 0.25 -2.49 8.68
N ALA A 557 -1.01 -2.16 8.96
CA ALA A 557 -1.95 -1.50 8.05
C ALA A 557 -2.65 -0.34 8.78
N ALA A 558 -1.95 0.79 8.84
CA ALA A 558 -2.34 2.03 9.50
C ALA A 558 -3.23 2.95 8.63
N GLY A 559 -3.65 2.44 7.47
CA GLY A 559 -4.36 3.18 6.44
C GLY A 559 -3.50 4.29 5.84
N TYR A 560 -4.13 5.36 5.38
CA TYR A 560 -3.48 6.51 4.77
C TYR A 560 -2.59 7.28 5.74
N ILE A 561 -1.34 7.46 5.32
CA ILE A 561 -0.36 8.31 5.96
C ILE A 561 -0.23 9.57 5.10
N ASN A 562 -0.86 10.65 5.57
CA ASN A 562 -0.95 11.93 4.86
C ASN A 562 -0.30 13.07 5.65
N PRO A 563 0.12 14.15 4.98
CA PRO A 563 0.56 15.37 5.63
C PRO A 563 -0.47 15.92 6.63
N ASP A 564 -0.01 16.21 7.86
CA ASP A 564 -0.84 16.69 8.97
C ASP A 564 -1.62 17.97 8.67
N ASN A 565 -1.01 18.85 7.85
CA ASN A 565 -1.59 20.11 7.39
C ASN A 565 -2.86 19.90 6.54
N ASP A 566 -3.14 18.66 6.14
CA ASP A 566 -4.25 18.30 5.29
C ASP A 566 -5.23 17.30 5.89
N TYR A 567 -5.00 16.85 7.12
CA TYR A 567 -5.87 15.92 7.79
C TYR A 567 -7.26 16.53 8.04
N ALA A 568 -8.30 15.90 7.49
CA ALA A 568 -9.70 16.14 7.82
C ALA A 568 -10.56 14.93 7.43
N LEU A 569 -11.59 14.61 8.20
CA LEU A 569 -12.51 13.53 7.90
C LEU A 569 -13.22 13.71 6.56
N ILE A 570 -13.43 14.93 6.08
CA ILE A 570 -13.96 15.17 4.74
C ILE A 570 -13.17 16.34 4.18
N VAL A 571 -12.44 16.14 3.08
CA VAL A 571 -11.68 17.19 2.42
C VAL A 571 -12.39 17.60 1.14
N LEU A 572 -12.82 18.86 1.06
CA LEU A 572 -13.22 19.49 -0.20
C LEU A 572 -12.04 20.33 -0.69
N ARG A 573 -11.52 19.99 -1.87
CA ARG A 573 -10.46 20.76 -2.53
C ARG A 573 -10.99 21.47 -3.74
N TYR A 574 -10.42 22.65 -3.99
CA TYR A 574 -10.60 23.37 -5.23
C TYR A 574 -9.23 23.48 -5.90
N THR A 575 -9.09 22.86 -7.06
CA THR A 575 -7.91 22.94 -7.93
C THR A 575 -8.28 23.69 -9.21
N ALA A 576 -7.30 23.94 -10.08
CA ALA A 576 -7.55 24.50 -11.40
C ALA A 576 -8.49 23.62 -12.27
N GLU A 577 -8.61 22.34 -11.93
CA GLU A 577 -9.42 21.33 -12.63
C GLU A 577 -10.85 21.23 -12.08
N GLY A 578 -11.15 21.86 -10.94
CA GLY A 578 -12.50 21.93 -10.37
C GLY A 578 -12.55 21.68 -8.86
N VAL A 579 -13.76 21.38 -8.37
CA VAL A 579 -13.97 20.98 -6.96
C VAL A 579 -13.91 19.47 -6.85
N GLY A 580 -12.94 18.95 -6.12
CA GLY A 580 -12.83 17.54 -5.75
C GLY A 580 -13.26 17.32 -4.31
N MET A 581 -13.82 16.13 -4.02
CA MET A 581 -14.05 15.67 -2.66
C MET A 581 -13.14 14.48 -2.39
N ASN A 582 -12.21 14.63 -1.45
CA ASN A 582 -11.37 13.55 -0.96
C ASN A 582 -11.89 13.11 0.42
N THR A 583 -12.42 11.88 0.47
CA THR A 583 -12.90 11.22 1.69
C THR A 583 -11.94 10.13 2.19
N ASN A 584 -10.74 9.98 1.62
CA ASN A 584 -9.77 8.98 2.12
C ASN A 584 -9.38 9.28 3.57
N ALA A 585 -9.26 10.57 3.89
CA ALA A 585 -9.03 11.05 5.24
C ALA A 585 -10.25 10.83 6.19
N LEU A 586 -11.44 10.46 5.68
CA LEU A 586 -12.59 9.98 6.49
C LEU A 586 -12.32 8.59 7.06
N LEU A 587 -11.80 7.69 6.21
CA LEU A 587 -12.02 6.26 6.39
C LEU A 587 -10.89 5.59 7.17
N PHE A 588 -9.62 5.85 6.86
CA PHE A 588 -8.52 5.05 7.40
C PHE A 588 -7.25 5.88 7.62
N SER A 589 -7.22 6.71 8.66
CA SER A 589 -5.96 7.27 9.17
C SER A 589 -6.07 7.33 10.68
N PHE A 590 -5.13 6.73 11.41
CA PHE A 590 -5.28 6.59 12.87
C PHE A 590 -5.26 7.94 13.59
N ALA A 591 -4.38 8.84 13.18
CA ALA A 591 -4.12 10.08 13.89
C ALA A 591 -4.03 11.29 12.97
N LYS A 592 -4.42 12.45 13.49
CA LYS A 592 -4.33 13.73 12.78
C LYS A 592 -2.89 14.17 12.51
N ASN A 593 -1.95 13.61 13.26
CA ASN A 593 -0.53 13.92 13.22
C ASN A 593 0.32 12.72 12.80
N ILE A 594 -0.29 11.74 12.13
CA ILE A 594 0.40 10.50 11.76
C ILE A 594 1.57 10.77 10.82
N GLY A 595 1.40 11.68 9.85
CA GLY A 595 2.43 12.00 8.87
C GLY A 595 3.67 12.61 9.53
N SER A 596 3.51 13.62 10.38
CA SER A 596 4.65 14.21 11.09
C SER A 596 5.28 13.26 12.10
N THR A 597 4.48 12.44 12.78
CA THR A 597 4.99 11.48 13.75
C THR A 597 5.87 10.45 13.05
N LEU A 598 5.38 9.85 11.97
CA LEU A 598 6.09 8.81 11.24
C LEU A 598 7.32 9.34 10.50
N ILE A 599 7.18 10.43 9.73
CA ILE A 599 8.35 11.02 9.05
C ILE A 599 9.39 11.53 10.06
N GLY A 600 8.96 12.09 11.18
CA GLY A 600 9.86 12.48 12.26
C GLY A 600 10.65 11.29 12.83
N THR A 601 9.96 10.22 13.23
CA THR A 601 10.60 9.00 13.74
C THR A 601 11.53 8.36 12.72
N PHE A 602 11.14 8.32 11.44
CA PHE A 602 11.99 7.83 10.36
C PHE A 602 13.32 8.60 10.28
N LEU A 603 13.27 9.93 10.33
CA LEU A 603 14.48 10.76 10.32
C LEU A 603 15.30 10.59 11.61
N GLU A 604 14.65 10.43 12.77
CA GLU A 604 15.33 10.15 14.05
C GLU A 604 16.07 8.80 14.02
N ILE A 605 15.50 7.77 13.39
CA ILE A 605 16.17 6.48 13.17
C ILE A 605 17.46 6.70 12.36
N ILE A 606 17.38 7.46 11.26
CA ILE A 606 18.56 7.76 10.44
C ILE A 606 19.61 8.52 11.26
N GLU A 607 19.21 9.51 12.07
CA GLU A 607 20.14 10.27 12.92
C GLU A 607 20.81 9.41 13.99
N ALA A 608 20.10 8.45 14.57
CA ALA A 608 20.64 7.58 15.60
C ALA A 608 21.72 6.62 15.07
N HIS A 609 21.78 6.44 13.75
CA HIS A 609 22.65 5.47 13.09
C HIS A 609 23.66 6.07 12.09
N LYS A 610 23.76 7.41 12.01
CA LYS A 610 24.91 8.12 11.44
C LYS A 610 26.05 8.22 12.44
#